data_AF-A0A1J8QC30-F1
#
_entry.id   AF-A0A1J8QC30-F1
#
_cell.length_a   1.000
_cell.length_b   1.000
_cell.length_c   1.000
_cell.angle_alpha   90.00
_cell.angle_beta   90.00
_cell.angle_gamma   90.00
#
_symmetry.space_group_name_H-M   'P 1'
#
loop_
_entity.id
_entity.type
_entity.pdbx_description
1 polymer ?
#
loop_
_entity_poly.entity_id
_entity_poly.type
_entity_poly.pdbx_seq_one_letter_code
_entity_poly.pdbx_strand_id
1 'polypeptide(L)' 'MKSVVKFAHKSMGTTDVRLDPKLNQALLARGVKTVPHRIRVKLERKRNDEEGTKEKLFTYASYVPVTSFKVRTFP' A
#
# COMPACT_ATOMS: atom_id res chain seq x y z
N MET A 1 -9.02 3.75 3.14
CA MET A 1 -7.74 4.12 2.48
C MET A 1 -6.79 4.98 3.29
N LYS A 2 -7.23 6.08 3.94
CA LYS A 2 -6.33 7.07 4.55
C LYS A 2 -5.27 6.47 5.49
N SER A 3 -5.62 5.43 6.25
CA SER A 3 -4.68 4.73 7.14
C SER A 3 -3.53 4.04 6.38
N VAL A 4 -3.79 3.49 5.19
CA VAL A 4 -2.77 2.85 4.34
C VAL A 4 -1.83 3.91 3.77
N VAL A 5 -2.36 5.05 3.35
CA VAL A 5 -1.54 6.18 2.88
C VAL A 5 -0.64 6.70 4.01
N LYS A 6 -1.20 6.94 5.21
CA LYS A 6 -0.40 7.35 6.38
C LYS A 6 0.69 6.33 6.73
N PHE A 7 0.38 5.04 6.64
CA PHE A 7 1.34 3.98 6.88
C PHE A 7 2.46 3.95 5.83
N ALA A 8 2.12 4.07 4.54
CA ALA A 8 3.09 4.11 3.46
C ALA A 8 3.99 5.35 3.57
N HIS A 9 3.41 6.52 3.85
CA HIS A 9 4.14 7.75 4.07
C HIS A 9 5.12 7.64 5.25
N LYS A 10 4.68 7.08 6.39
CA LYS A 10 5.53 6.88 7.58
C LYS A 10 6.66 5.88 7.32
N SER A 11 6.39 4.81 6.56
CA SER A 11 7.35 3.72 6.34
C SER A 11 8.38 4.04 5.25
N MET A 12 7.96 4.76 4.19
CA MET A 12 8.78 4.98 2.99
C MET A 12 9.31 6.42 2.86
N GLY A 13 8.75 7.36 3.64
CA GLY A 13 9.16 8.77 3.66
C GLY A 13 8.81 9.56 2.41
N THR A 14 7.90 9.05 1.57
CA THR A 14 7.44 9.73 0.34
C THR A 14 6.06 10.33 0.55
N THR A 15 5.85 11.54 0.05
CA THR A 15 4.57 12.25 0.08
C THR A 15 3.64 11.77 -1.04
N ASP A 16 4.16 11.44 -2.22
CA ASP A 16 3.42 10.78 -3.30
C ASP A 16 3.27 9.27 -3.04
N VAL A 17 2.03 8.85 -2.76
CA VAL A 17 1.65 7.46 -2.53
C VAL A 17 0.54 7.07 -3.49
N ARG A 18 0.85 6.15 -4.40
CA ARG A 18 -0.07 5.60 -5.40
C ARG A 18 -0.59 4.25 -4.92
N LEU A 19 -1.91 4.12 -4.80
CA LEU A 19 -2.57 2.88 -4.41
C LEU A 19 -3.03 2.11 -5.66
N ASP A 20 -2.73 0.82 -5.71
CA ASP A 20 -3.29 -0.09 -6.71
C ASP A 20 -4.83 -0.17 -6.56
N PRO A 21 -5.60 -0.02 -7.65
CA PRO A 21 -7.05 -0.26 -7.64
C PRO A 21 -7.45 -1.60 -7.00
N LYS A 22 -6.65 -2.66 -7.17
CA LYS A 22 -6.91 -3.97 -6.55
C LYS A 22 -6.84 -3.93 -5.03
N LEU A 23 -5.96 -3.11 -4.47
CA LEU A 23 -5.86 -2.91 -3.02
C LEU A 23 -7.06 -2.16 -2.47
N ASN A 24 -7.58 -1.18 -3.21
CA ASN A 24 -8.83 -0.51 -2.85
C ASN A 24 -10.00 -1.51 -2.85
N GLN A 25 -10.13 -2.29 -3.93
CA GLN A 25 -11.17 -3.32 -4.02
C GLN A 25 -11.08 -4.33 -2.87
N ALA A 26 -9.88 -4.81 -2.54
CA ALA A 26 -9.69 -5.74 -1.42
C ALA A 26 -10.07 -5.14 -0.05
N LEU A 27 -9.79 -3.84 0.17
CA LEU A 27 -10.19 -3.13 1.38
C LEU A 27 -11.72 -2.96 1.47
N LEU A 28 -12.39 -2.72 0.34
CA LEU A 28 -13.82 -2.48 0.26
C LEU A 28 -14.65 -3.73 -0.07
N ALA A 29 -14.01 -4.89 -0.26
CA ALA A 29 -14.67 -6.12 -0.69
C ALA A 29 -15.79 -6.60 0.25
N ARG A 30 -15.67 -6.29 1.54
CA ARG A 30 -16.65 -6.63 2.59
C ARG A 30 -17.58 -5.46 2.93
N GLY A 31 -17.53 -4.37 2.18
CA GLY A 31 -18.27 -3.13 2.43
C GLY A 31 -17.55 -2.16 3.38
N VAL A 32 -18.06 -0.92 3.44
CA VAL A 32 -17.42 0.19 4.17
C VAL A 32 -17.40 -0.04 5.69
N LYS A 33 -18.40 -0.74 6.25
CA LYS A 33 -18.53 -1.00 7.68
C LYS A 33 -17.66 -2.16 8.18
N THR A 34 -17.35 -3.11 7.30
CA THR A 34 -16.73 -4.41 7.64
C THR A 34 -15.37 -4.56 6.96
N VAL A 35 -14.48 -3.59 7.16
CA VAL A 35 -13.13 -3.61 6.61
C VAL A 35 -12.31 -4.79 7.20
N PRO A 36 -11.52 -5.53 6.39
CA PRO A 36 -10.64 -6.57 6.91
C PRO A 36 -9.67 -6.06 8.00
N HIS A 37 -9.56 -6.78 9.12
CA HIS A 37 -8.67 -6.41 10.22
C HIS A 37 -7.18 -6.47 9.87
N ARG A 38 -6.79 -7.34 8.92
CA ARG A 38 -5.42 -7.53 8.47
C ARG A 38 -5.40 -7.63 6.95
N ILE A 39 -4.47 -6.91 6.33
CA ILE A 39 -4.22 -6.96 4.89
C ILE A 39 -2.72 -6.92 4.65
N ARG A 40 -2.23 -7.71 3.71
CA ARG A 40 -0.82 -7.71 3.33
C ARG A 40 -0.63 -6.81 2.12
N VAL A 41 0.21 -5.80 2.30
CA VAL A 41 0.49 -4.78 1.28
C VAL A 41 1.97 -4.87 0.95
N LYS A 42 2.30 -4.80 -0.33
CA LYS A 42 3.67 -4.62 -0.81
C LYS A 42 3.86 -3.14 -1.14
N LEU A 43 4.88 -2.53 -0.54
CA LEU A 43 5.27 -1.16 -0.80
C LEU A 43 6.53 -1.17 -1.67
N GLU A 44 6.48 -0.53 -2.82
CA GLU A 44 7.62 -0.37 -3.72
C GLU A 44 7.94 1.12 -3.83
N ARG A 45 9.19 1.51 -3.54
CA ARG A 45 9.67 2.86 -3.82
C ARG A 45 10.25 2.89 -5.22
N LYS A 46 9.72 3.75 -6.09
CA LYS A 46 10.20 3.92 -7.47
C LYS A 46 10.58 5.37 -7.71
N ARG A 47 11.51 5.59 -8.64
CA ARG A 47 11.83 6.94 -9.12
C ARG A 47 10.75 7.37 -10.11
N ASN A 48 10.38 8.64 -10.02
CA ASN A 48 9.51 9.25 -11.00
C ASN A 48 10.38 9.94 -12.06
N ASP A 49 10.22 9.52 -13.31
CA ASP A 49 10.99 10.04 -14.44
C ASP A 49 10.18 11.09 -15.25
N GLU A 50 8.97 11.46 -14.81
CA GLU A 50 8.18 12.53 -15.42
C GLU A 50 8.79 13.92 -15.14
N GLU A 51 9.20 14.60 -16.21
CA GLU A 51 9.65 16.00 -16.18
C GLU A 51 8.56 16.92 -15.62
N GLY A 52 8.89 17.63 -14.52
CA GLY A 52 7.97 18.57 -13.86
C GLY A 52 7.34 18.08 -12.56
N THR A 53 7.64 16.86 -12.12
CA THR A 53 7.12 16.35 -10.84
C THR A 53 7.91 16.89 -9.65
N LYS A 54 7.20 17.41 -8.63
CA LYS A 54 7.81 17.99 -7.42
C LYS A 54 8.61 16.97 -6.59
N GLU A 55 8.32 15.69 -6.78
CA GLU A 55 8.88 14.60 -6.00
C GLU A 55 9.50 13.56 -6.93
N LYS A 56 10.81 13.35 -6.76
CA LYS A 56 11.58 12.37 -7.55
C LYS A 56 11.26 10.92 -7.21
N LEU A 57 10.53 10.68 -6.12
CA LEU A 57 10.29 9.35 -5.56
C LEU A 57 8.80 9.23 -5.24
N PHE A 58 8.20 8.14 -5.68
CA PHE A 58 6.84 7.78 -5.29
C PHE A 58 6.83 6.38 -4.69
N THR A 59 5.86 6.13 -3.81
CA THR A 59 5.59 4.80 -3.30
C THR A 59 4.38 4.21 -4.00
N TYR A 60 4.54 3.03 -4.57
CA TYR A 60 3.44 2.24 -5.13
C TYR A 60 3.04 1.16 -4.12
N ALA A 61 1.77 1.20 -3.67
CA ALA A 61 1.20 0.25 -2.74
C ALA A 61 0.32 -0.76 -3.49
N SER A 62 0.73 -2.02 -3.50
CA SER A 62 0.02 -3.13 -4.16
C SER A 62 -0.52 -4.14 -3.16
N TYR A 63 -1.62 -4.80 -3.53
CA TYR A 63 -2.21 -5.86 -2.73
C TYR A 63 -1.51 -7.19 -2.99
N VAL A 64 -1.13 -7.90 -1.92
CA VAL A 64 -0.59 -9.25 -2.01
C VAL A 64 -1.65 -10.22 -1.50
N PRO A 65 -2.24 -11.06 -2.36
CA PRO A 65 -3.16 -12.10 -1.92
C PRO A 65 -2.38 -13.13 -1.10
N VAL A 66 -2.79 -13.32 0.15
CA VAL A 66 -2.24 -14.34 1.05
C VAL A 66 -3.36 -15.13 1.69
N THR A 67 -3.17 -16.44 1.76
CA THR A 67 -4.11 -17.37 2.40
C THR A 67 -4.00 -17.36 3.92
N SER A 68 -2.84 -17.00 4.46
CA SER A 68 -2.60 -16.91 5.90
C SER A 68 -1.71 -15.72 6.28
N PHE A 69 -2.04 -15.11 7.41
CA PHE A 69 -1.24 -14.04 8.03
C PHE A 69 -0.30 -14.57 9.12
N LYS A 70 -0.11 -15.90 9.22
CA LYS A 70 0.86 -16.49 10.15
C LYS A 70 2.26 -16.02 9.74
N VAL A 71 2.93 -15.31 10.65
CA VAL A 71 4.29 -14.82 10.42
C VAL A 71 5.19 -16.04 10.29
N ARG A 72 5.73 -16.28 9.10
CA ARG A 72 6.83 -17.22 8.90
C ARG A 72 8.11 -16.45 9.24
N THR A 73 8.46 -16.42 10.52
CA THR A 73 9.82 -16.08 10.94
C THR A 73 10.72 -17.21 10.47
N PHE A 74 11.56 -16.94 9.46
CA PHE A 74 12.69 -17.82 9.19
C PHE A 74 13.75 -17.52 10.26
N PRO A 75 14.29 -18.56 10.94
CA PRO A 75 15.42 -18.39 11.85
C PRO A 75 16.67 -17.91 11.11
#